data_AF-A0A124ITE8-F1
#
_entry.id   AF-A0A124ITE8-F1
#
_cell.length_a   1.000
_cell.length_b   1.000
_cell.length_c   1.000
_cell.angle_alpha   90.00
_cell.angle_beta   90.00
_cell.angle_gamma   90.00
#
_symmetry.space_group_name_H-M   'P 1'
#
loop_
_entity.id
_entity.type
_entity.pdbx_description
1 polymer ?
#
loop_
_entity_poly.entity_id
_entity_poly.type
_entity_poly.pdbx_seq_one_letter_code
_entity_poly.pdbx_strand_id
1 'polypeptide(L)'
;MVVFKASQELCERVALIEEATHVVLREITFGEWPYNCYFMIHGVSKGVIEDSVNDIMRRLGIGGYEILYSIKNLLPEMPNRLELTST
;
A
#
# COMPACT_ATOMS: atom_id res chain seq x y z
N MET A 1 1.17 0.27 -5.49
CA MET A 1 1.25 0.47 -4.04
C MET A 1 1.42 1.96 -3.79
N VAL A 2 0.76 2.51 -2.79
CA VAL A 2 0.93 3.91 -2.38
C VAL A 2 1.54 3.91 -0.99
N VAL A 3 2.52 4.79 -0.77
CA VAL A 3 3.23 4.91 0.50
C VAL A 3 3.26 6.36 0.95
N PHE A 4 3.07 6.59 2.25
CA PHE A 4 3.13 7.92 2.85
C PHE A 4 3.43 7.82 4.34
N LYS A 5 3.80 8.96 4.94
CA LYS A 5 4.00 9.07 6.39
C LYS A 5 2.67 9.42 7.06
N ALA A 6 2.29 8.63 8.07
CA ALA A 6 0.99 8.71 8.72
C ALA A 6 1.09 8.47 10.23
N SER A 7 0.11 8.96 10.99
CA SER A 7 -0.21 8.39 12.30
C SER A 7 -0.92 7.04 12.13
N GLN A 8 -1.01 6.26 13.21
CA GLN A 8 -1.78 5.02 13.21
C GLN A 8 -3.24 5.27 12.81
N GLU A 9 -3.90 6.24 13.44
CA GLU A 9 -5.29 6.61 13.15
C GLU A 9 -5.50 6.97 11.67
N LEU A 10 -4.59 7.74 11.08
CA LEU A 10 -4.68 8.09 9.67
C LEU A 10 -4.53 6.86 8.77
N CYS A 11 -3.64 5.94 9.10
CA CYS A 11 -3.46 4.70 8.35
C CYS A 11 -4.67 3.76 8.49
N GLU A 12 -5.29 3.69 9.67
CA GLU A 12 -6.53 2.94 9.90
C GLU A 12 -7.70 3.50 9.07
N ARG A 13 -7.79 4.83 8.92
CA ARG A 13 -8.78 5.44 8.02
C ARG A 13 -8.61 5.02 6.56
N VAL A 14 -7.37 4.75 6.11
CA VAL A 14 -7.13 4.24 4.76
C VAL A 14 -7.67 2.82 4.59
N ALA A 15 -7.71 2.01 5.65
CA ALA A 15 -8.32 0.68 5.60
C ALA A 15 -9.83 0.69 5.36
N LEU A 16 -10.48 1.85 5.51
CA LEU A 16 -11.91 2.05 5.22
C LEU A 16 -12.18 2.52 3.79
N ILE A 17 -11.12 2.74 3.00
CA ILE A 17 -11.24 3.16 1.60
C ILE A 17 -11.49 1.93 0.74
N GLU A 18 -12.57 1.95 -0.03
CA GLU A 18 -13.04 0.80 -0.83
C GLU A 18 -11.99 0.33 -1.86
N GLU A 19 -11.26 1.27 -2.46
CA GLU A 19 -10.24 0.99 -3.47
C GLU A 19 -8.95 0.39 -2.86
N ALA A 20 -8.77 0.46 -1.54
CA ALA A 20 -7.60 -0.06 -0.84
C ALA A 20 -7.78 -1.53 -0.45
N THR A 21 -7.08 -2.45 -1.13
CA THR A 21 -7.27 -3.90 -0.91
C THR A 21 -6.46 -4.45 0.27
N HIS A 22 -5.30 -3.84 0.54
CA HIS A 22 -4.43 -4.22 1.65
C HIS A 22 -3.83 -2.96 2.23
N VAL A 23 -3.89 -2.80 3.54
CA VAL A 23 -3.32 -1.66 4.27
C VAL A 23 -2.38 -2.18 5.34
N VAL A 24 -1.18 -1.61 5.41
CA VAL A 24 -0.15 -2.03 6.35
C VAL A 24 0.48 -0.80 6.99
N LEU A 25 0.50 -0.79 8.32
CA LEU A 25 1.30 0.14 9.12
C LEU A 25 2.58 -0.58 9.57
N ARG A 26 3.74 0.07 9.43
CA ARG A 26 5.04 -0.47 9.82
C ARG A 26 5.79 0.50 10.73
N GLU A 27 6.64 -0.02 11.58
CA GLU A 27 7.62 0.81 12.28
C GLU A 27 8.69 1.28 11.29
N ILE A 28 9.05 2.56 11.36
CA ILE A 28 10.16 3.10 10.56
C ILE A 28 11.46 2.68 11.25
N THR A 29 12.22 1.79 10.61
CA THR A 29 13.56 1.42 11.06
C THR A 29 14.57 2.52 10.67
N PHE A 30 15.66 2.67 11.44
CA PHE A 30 16.72 3.65 11.17
C PHE A 30 17.19 3.59 9.69
N GLY A 31 16.85 4.60 8.89
CA GLY A 31 17.19 4.64 7.47
C GLY A 31 16.37 5.64 6.65
N GLU A 32 16.81 5.83 5.40
CA GLU A 32 16.39 6.85 4.43
C GLU A 32 14.91 6.79 3.99
N TRP A 33 14.16 5.77 4.42
CA TRP A 33 12.77 5.55 3.98
C TRP A 33 11.76 6.12 4.99
N PRO A 34 11.07 7.25 4.68
CA PRO A 34 10.30 7.99 5.67
C PRO A 34 8.84 7.50 5.79
N TYR A 35 8.43 6.50 5.02
CA TYR A 35 7.03 6.08 4.89
C TYR A 35 6.71 4.87 5.77
N ASN A 36 5.63 4.99 6.55
CA ASN A 36 5.17 3.95 7.49
C ASN A 36 3.79 3.38 7.16
N CYS A 37 2.97 4.08 6.36
CA CYS A 37 1.68 3.57 5.91
C CYS A 37 1.76 3.20 4.43
N TYR A 38 1.26 2.00 4.12
CA TYR A 38 1.30 1.39 2.80
C TYR A 38 -0.11 0.93 2.47
N PHE A 39 -0.59 1.21 1.26
CA PHE A 39 -1.78 0.55 0.76
C PHE A 39 -1.65 0.07 -0.68
N MET A 40 -2.34 -1.02 -0.98
CA MET A 40 -2.47 -1.57 -2.32
C MET A 40 -3.73 -1.04 -2.97
N ILE A 41 -3.58 -0.57 -4.20
CA ILE A 41 -4.66 -0.16 -5.09
C ILE A 41 -4.38 -0.76 -6.47
N HIS A 42 -5.46 -1.15 -7.16
CA HIS A 42 -5.40 -1.75 -8.48
C HIS A 42 -6.22 -0.91 -9.46
N GLY A 43 -5.85 -0.95 -10.73
CA GLY A 43 -6.58 -0.26 -11.78
C GLY A 43 -6.22 -0.82 -13.15
N VAL A 44 -7.07 -0.55 -14.13
CA VAL A 44 -6.90 -1.04 -15.51
C VAL A 44 -5.83 -0.28 -16.29
N SER A 45 -5.43 0.90 -15.83
CA SER A 45 -4.38 1.72 -16.42
C SER A 45 -3.69 2.58 -15.35
N LYS A 46 -2.52 3.13 -15.68
CA LYS A 46 -1.82 4.08 -14.79
C LYS A 46 -2.67 5.31 -14.49
N GLY A 47 -3.32 5.89 -15.50
CA GLY A 47 -4.17 7.07 -15.32
C GLY A 47 -5.32 6.83 -14.32
N VAL A 48 -5.98 5.68 -14.40
CA VAL A 48 -7.04 5.31 -13.43
C VAL A 48 -6.47 5.22 -12.01
N ILE A 49 -5.28 4.62 -11.84
CA ILE A 49 -4.62 4.56 -10.53
C ILE A 49 -4.28 5.97 -10.03
N GLU A 50 -3.66 6.79 -10.86
CA GLU A 50 -3.24 8.15 -10.51
C GLU A 50 -4.44 9.04 -10.13
N ASP A 51 -5.55 8.96 -10.87
CA ASP A 51 -6.77 9.71 -10.59
C ASP A 51 -7.39 9.29 -9.25
N SER A 52 -7.54 7.98 -9.01
CA SER A 52 -8.04 7.45 -7.74
C SER A 52 -7.15 7.84 -6.57
N VAL A 53 -5.82 7.70 -6.71
CA VAL A 53 -4.87 8.08 -5.65
C VAL A 53 -4.91 9.58 -5.39
N ASN A 54 -4.95 10.42 -6.43
CA ASN A 54 -5.05 11.87 -6.27
C ASN A 54 -6.31 12.28 -5.50
N ASP A 55 -7.45 11.66 -5.79
CA ASP A 55 -8.69 11.94 -5.07
C ASP A 55 -8.63 11.47 -3.61
N ILE A 56 -8.15 10.24 -3.37
CA ILE A 56 -7.95 9.69 -2.02
C ILE A 56 -7.03 10.59 -1.19
N MET A 57 -5.85 10.93 -1.70
CA MET A 57 -4.86 11.70 -0.95
C MET A 57 -5.34 13.13 -0.69
N ARG A 58 -6.07 13.73 -1.63
CA ARG A 58 -6.74 15.03 -1.43
C ARG A 58 -7.79 14.97 -0.32
N ARG A 59 -8.65 13.96 -0.28
CA ARG A 59 -9.68 13.77 0.77
C ARG A 59 -9.06 13.55 2.15
N LEU A 60 -7.89 12.91 2.19
CA LEU A 60 -7.13 12.69 3.42
C LEU A 60 -6.25 13.89 3.83
N GLY A 61 -6.10 14.90 2.97
CA GLY A 61 -5.24 16.06 3.21
C GLY A 61 -3.75 15.74 3.18
N ILE A 62 -3.32 14.72 2.44
CA ILE A 62 -1.92 14.27 2.37
C ILE A 62 -1.25 14.78 1.11
N GLY A 63 -0.19 15.58 1.27
CA GLY A 63 0.60 16.11 0.15
C GLY A 63 1.89 15.33 -0.16
N GLY A 64 2.38 14.51 0.77
CA GLY A 64 3.64 13.78 0.64
C GLY A 64 3.42 12.27 0.56
N TYR A 65 3.46 11.72 -0.65
CA TYR A 65 3.28 10.29 -0.91
C TYR A 65 4.00 9.87 -2.19
N GLU A 66 4.20 8.57 -2.35
CA GLU A 66 4.79 7.99 -3.56
C GLU A 66 3.93 6.83 -4.09
N ILE A 67 3.86 6.69 -5.41
CA ILE A 67 3.23 5.55 -6.08
C ILE A 67 4.33 4.60 -6.57
N LEU A 68 4.38 3.42 -5.98
CA LEU A 68 5.29 2.34 -6.36
C LEU A 68 4.55 1.37 -7.30
N TYR A 69 4.87 1.47 -8.59
CA TYR A 69 4.30 0.60 -9.63
C TYR A 69 4.93 -0.79 -9.60
N SER A 70 4.10 -1.83 -9.69
CA SER A 70 4.59 -3.18 -9.97
C SER A 70 4.92 -3.29 -11.46
N ILE A 71 6.21 -3.34 -11.79
CA ILE A 71 6.68 -3.38 -13.19
C ILE A 71 6.88 -4.82 -13.66
N LYS A 72 7.34 -5.70 -12.77
CA LYS A 72 7.65 -7.09 -13.08
C LYS A 72 7.50 -7.95 -11.82
N ASN A 73 6.89 -9.13 -11.98
CA ASN A 73 6.96 -10.16 -10.95
C ASN A 73 8.31 -10.89 -11.07
N LEU A 74 9.12 -10.84 -10.02
CA LEU A 74 10.42 -11.50 -9.95
C LEU A 74 10.37 -12.85 -9.21
N LEU A 75 9.23 -13.18 -8.59
CA LEU A 75 9.05 -14.49 -7.97
C LEU A 75 8.75 -15.53 -9.06
N PRO A 76 9.49 -16.66 -9.11
CA PRO A 76 9.33 -17.67 -10.15
C PRO A 76 7.97 -18.39 -10.04
N GLU A 77 7.51 -18.66 -8.82
CA GLU A 77 6.21 -19.26 -8.51
C GLU A 77 5.71 -18.69 -7.18
N MET A 78 4.38 -18.68 -6.97
CA MET A 78 3.86 -18.39 -5.63
C MET A 78 4.27 -19.53 -4.69
N PRO A 79 4.90 -19.25 -3.53
CA PRO A 79 5.26 -20.29 -2.59
C PRO A 79 3.99 -21.02 -2.14
N ASN A 80 3.97 -22.34 -2.33
CA ASN A 80 2.90 -23.18 -1.79
C ASN A 80 2.86 -23.04 -0.27
N ARG A 81 1.68 -22.80 0.28
CA ARG A 81 1.47 -22.88 1.73
C ARG A 81 1.74 -24.31 2.17
N LEU A 82 2.83 -24.52 2.90
CA LEU A 82 3.06 -25.76 3.63
C LEU A 82 2.11 -25.74 4.83
N GLU A 83 0.94 -26.36 4.69
CA GLU A 83 0.10 -26.71 5.84
C GLU A 83 0.88 -27.76 6.65
N LEU A 84 1.49 -27.35 7.76
CA LEU A 84 2.11 -28.28 8.70
C LEU A 84 0.98 -29.08 9.35
N THR A 85 0.68 -30.27 8.81
CA THR A 85 -0.20 -31.23 9.47
C THR A 85 0.48 -31.62 10.78
N SER A 86 -0.04 -31.15 11.91
CA SER A 86 0.34 -31.64 13.23
C SER A 86 -0.13 -33.09 13.35
N THR A 87 0.80 -34.04 13.20
CA THR A 87 0.65 -35.43 13.65
C THR A 87 0.99 -35.56 15.11
#